data_AF-A0A7Y8D3L0-F1
#
_entry.id   AF-A0A7Y8D3L0-F1
#
_cell.length_a   1.000
_cell.length_b   1.000
_cell.length_c   1.000
_cell.angle_alpha   90.00
_cell.angle_beta   90.00
_cell.angle_gamma   90.00
#
_symmetry.space_group_name_H-M   'P 1'
#
loop_
_entity.id
_entity.type
_entity.pdbx_description
1 polymer ?
#
loop_
_entity_poly.entity_id
_entity_poly.type
_entity_poly.pdbx_seq_one_letter_code
_entity_poly.pdbx_strand_id
1 'polypeptide(L)'
;MGDEAMGRLWKYVKRLRSEILSLMRAHSPDAWEEAQGLTGDVLVDFLVKQPLVRHGICYHILGDAGYRECCYVQRLRDGESFILKRCLIQFDEAGNPLIITLTGVKTADEPAVRIGKIEDFVSMETGYQILPSLIFDLLPDA
;
A
#
# COMPACT_ATOMS: atom_id res chain seq x y z
N MET A 1 13.06 7.85 2.40
CA MET A 1 13.06 6.47 1.91
C MET A 1 14.51 6.04 1.78
N GLY A 2 14.91 4.89 2.33
CA GLY A 2 16.28 4.39 2.18
C GLY A 2 16.56 3.88 0.77
N ASP A 3 17.84 3.79 0.38
CA ASP A 3 18.25 3.35 -0.96
C ASP A 3 17.79 1.92 -1.29
N GLU A 4 17.72 1.03 -0.29
CA GLU A 4 17.25 -0.35 -0.47
C GLU A 4 15.75 -0.43 -0.83
N ALA A 5 14.91 0.34 -0.15
CA ALA A 5 13.47 0.42 -0.42
C ALA A 5 13.19 0.88 -1.85
N MET A 6 13.97 1.87 -2.31
CA MET A 6 13.86 2.41 -3.66
C MET A 6 14.25 1.35 -4.70
N GLY A 7 15.31 0.58 -4.43
CA GLY A 7 15.73 -0.53 -5.28
C GLY A 7 14.65 -1.61 -5.41
N ARG A 8 13.98 -1.98 -4.30
CA ARG A 8 12.87 -2.95 -4.31
C ARG A 8 11.66 -2.41 -5.09
N LEU A 9 11.27 -1.17 -4.84
CA LEU A 9 10.17 -0.50 -5.56
C LEU A 9 10.42 -0.47 -7.07
N TRP A 10 11.64 -0.15 -7.47
CA TRP A 10 12.03 -0.11 -8.88
C TRP A 10 11.89 -1.47 -9.56
N LYS A 11 12.40 -2.54 -8.94
CA LYS A 11 12.26 -3.91 -9.46
C LYS A 11 10.80 -4.33 -9.57
N TYR A 12 10.00 -3.98 -8.56
CA TYR A 12 8.58 -4.30 -8.52
C TYR A 12 7.79 -3.61 -9.64
N VAL A 13 8.01 -2.31 -9.85
CA VAL A 13 7.40 -1.55 -10.95
C VAL A 13 7.86 -2.07 -12.31
N LYS A 14 9.14 -2.44 -12.44
CA LYS A 14 9.66 -3.04 -13.68
C LYS A 14 8.91 -4.31 -14.07
N ARG A 15 8.52 -5.14 -13.10
CA ARG A 15 7.72 -6.36 -13.30
C ARG A 15 6.28 -6.09 -13.70
N LEU A 16 5.63 -5.10 -13.08
CA LEU A 16 4.20 -4.78 -13.28
C LEU A 16 3.95 -3.67 -14.31
N ARG A 17 4.92 -3.42 -15.19
CA ARG A 17 4.90 -2.27 -16.11
C ARG A 17 3.63 -2.20 -16.94
N SER A 18 3.19 -3.33 -17.51
CA SER A 18 2.02 -3.37 -18.38
C SER A 18 0.73 -3.08 -17.62
N GLU A 19 0.57 -3.67 -16.43
CA GLU A 19 -0.58 -3.48 -15.55
C GLU A 19 -0.65 -2.04 -15.05
N ILE A 20 0.48 -1.46 -14.66
CA ILE A 20 0.60 -0.07 -14.22
C ILE A 20 0.18 0.87 -15.35
N LEU A 21 0.69 0.67 -16.57
CA LEU A 21 0.31 1.49 -17.72
C LEU A 21 -1.18 1.39 -18.04
N SER A 22 -1.77 0.20 -17.94
CA SER A 22 -3.22 0.03 -18.11
C SER A 22 -4.02 0.80 -17.06
N LEU A 23 -3.60 0.78 -15.80
CA LEU A 23 -4.25 1.53 -14.72
C LEU A 23 -4.09 3.04 -14.88
N MET A 24 -2.89 3.50 -15.27
CA MET A 24 -2.62 4.93 -15.49
C MET A 24 -3.54 5.52 -16.56
N ARG A 25 -3.83 4.78 -17.64
CA ARG A 25 -4.75 5.26 -18.68
C ARG A 25 -6.13 5.67 -18.12
N ALA A 26 -6.61 4.99 -17.09
CA ALA A 26 -7.92 5.26 -16.49
C ALA A 26 -7.88 6.38 -15.43
N HIS A 27 -6.77 6.54 -14.72
CA HIS A 27 -6.69 7.38 -13.52
C HIS A 27 -5.73 8.58 -13.64
N SER A 28 -4.84 8.59 -14.62
CA SER A 28 -3.93 9.69 -14.96
C SER A 28 -3.58 9.67 -16.46
N PRO A 29 -4.50 10.14 -17.31
CA PRO A 29 -4.31 10.16 -18.76
C PRO A 29 -3.05 10.94 -19.18
N ASP A 30 -2.79 12.09 -18.57
CA ASP A 30 -1.64 12.94 -18.91
C ASP A 30 -0.30 12.21 -18.66
N ALA A 31 -0.15 11.60 -17.49
CA ALA A 31 1.05 10.83 -17.17
C ALA A 31 1.15 9.55 -18.02
N TRP A 32 0.03 8.99 -18.45
CA TRP A 32 0.00 7.87 -19.37
C TRP A 32 0.49 8.26 -20.77
N GLU A 33 0.07 9.41 -21.28
CA GLU A 33 0.54 9.96 -22.57
C GLU A 33 2.05 10.19 -22.55
N GLU A 34 2.58 10.81 -21.48
CA GLU A 34 4.02 10.99 -21.30
C GLU A 34 4.76 9.64 -21.27
N ALA A 35 4.21 8.66 -20.55
CA ALA A 35 4.80 7.33 -20.45
C ALA A 35 4.90 6.61 -21.81
N GLN A 36 4.02 6.90 -22.78
CA GLN A 36 4.08 6.28 -24.11
C GLN A 36 5.35 6.64 -24.89
N GLY A 37 5.93 7.82 -24.61
CA GLY A 37 7.19 8.26 -25.20
C GLY A 37 8.44 7.66 -24.55
N LEU A 38 8.28 6.96 -23.41
CA LEU A 38 9.39 6.44 -22.60
C LEU A 38 9.54 4.93 -22.80
N THR A 39 10.78 4.44 -22.73
CA THR A 39 11.10 3.02 -22.87
C THR A 39 12.16 2.56 -21.87
N GLY A 40 12.38 1.25 -21.78
CA GLY A 40 13.48 0.68 -20.99
C GLY A 40 13.39 1.02 -19.50
N ASP A 41 14.49 1.46 -18.94
CA ASP A 41 14.62 1.84 -17.52
C ASP A 41 14.12 3.27 -17.25
N VAL A 42 14.17 4.17 -18.23
CA VAL A 42 13.64 5.55 -18.11
C VAL A 42 12.15 5.55 -17.84
N LEU A 43 11.41 4.65 -18.50
CA LEU A 43 9.99 4.44 -18.21
C LEU A 43 9.78 3.95 -16.77
N VAL A 44 10.62 3.06 -16.25
CA VAL A 44 10.50 2.58 -14.87
C VAL A 44 10.75 3.72 -13.88
N ASP A 45 11.80 4.51 -14.11
CA ASP A 45 12.12 5.66 -13.27
C ASP A 45 11.00 6.69 -13.24
N PHE A 46 10.33 6.90 -14.37
CA PHE A 46 9.14 7.72 -14.46
C PHE A 46 7.99 7.13 -13.65
N LEU A 47 7.65 5.85 -13.86
CA LEU A 47 6.54 5.17 -13.19
C LEU A 47 6.72 5.12 -11.66
N VAL A 48 7.93 4.86 -11.18
CA VAL A 48 8.26 4.83 -9.74
C VAL A 48 8.05 6.19 -9.09
N LYS A 49 8.12 7.30 -9.83
CA LYS A 49 7.88 8.66 -9.31
C LYS A 49 6.41 9.06 -9.34
N GLN A 50 5.54 8.29 -9.98
CA GLN A 50 4.12 8.61 -10.07
C GLN A 50 3.40 8.31 -8.75
N PRO A 51 2.73 9.30 -8.12
CA PRO A 51 2.05 9.09 -6.84
C PRO A 51 0.99 7.98 -6.90
N LEU A 52 0.20 7.93 -7.98
CA LEU A 52 -0.85 6.91 -8.14
C LEU A 52 -0.30 5.48 -8.20
N VAL A 53 0.88 5.30 -8.80
CA VAL A 53 1.56 4.01 -8.85
C VAL A 53 1.96 3.58 -7.43
N ARG A 54 2.55 4.50 -6.67
CA ARG A 54 2.91 4.27 -5.27
C ARG A 54 1.70 3.99 -4.39
N HIS A 55 0.59 4.72 -4.59
CA HIS A 55 -0.65 4.49 -3.87
C HIS A 55 -1.16 3.06 -4.08
N GLY A 56 -1.25 2.63 -5.34
CA GLY A 56 -1.70 1.27 -5.69
C GLY A 56 -0.80 0.20 -5.08
N ILE A 57 0.52 0.38 -5.15
CA ILE A 57 1.49 -0.55 -4.55
C ILE A 57 1.31 -0.63 -3.04
N CYS A 58 1.10 0.50 -2.34
CA CYS A 58 0.86 0.48 -0.90
C CYS A 58 -0.38 -0.34 -0.53
N TYR A 59 -1.50 -0.18 -1.24
CA TYR A 59 -2.70 -0.99 -0.98
C TYR A 59 -2.48 -2.48 -1.26
N HIS A 60 -1.70 -2.82 -2.28
CA HIS A 60 -1.34 -4.21 -2.57
C HIS A 60 -0.52 -4.83 -1.45
N ILE A 61 0.53 -4.14 -0.98
CA ILE A 61 1.37 -4.58 0.14
C ILE A 61 0.54 -4.79 1.41
N LEU A 62 -0.37 -3.86 1.73
CA LEU A 62 -1.28 -4.01 2.86
C LEU A 62 -2.15 -5.27 2.72
N GLY A 63 -2.71 -5.52 1.54
CA GLY A 63 -3.54 -6.69 1.27
C GLY A 63 -2.80 -8.01 1.47
N ASP A 64 -1.57 -8.10 0.96
CA ASP A 64 -0.69 -9.27 1.09
C ASP A 64 -0.26 -9.51 2.53
N ALA A 65 -0.02 -8.43 3.29
CA ALA A 65 0.32 -8.50 4.70
C ALA A 65 -0.88 -8.81 5.62
N GLY A 66 -2.09 -8.99 5.08
CA GLY A 66 -3.29 -9.36 5.85
C GLY A 66 -4.12 -8.17 6.33
N TYR A 67 -3.92 -6.97 5.76
CA TYR A 67 -4.71 -5.77 6.05
C TYR A 67 -5.72 -5.46 4.94
N ARG A 68 -6.57 -6.44 4.62
CA ARG A 68 -7.68 -6.33 3.66
C ARG A 68 -9.03 -6.40 4.36
N GLU A 69 -10.09 -6.07 3.64
CA GLU A 69 -11.46 -6.22 4.15
C GLU A 69 -11.71 -7.66 4.62
N CYS A 70 -12.43 -7.80 5.74
CA CYS A 70 -12.75 -9.05 6.43
C CYS A 70 -11.58 -9.80 7.09
N CYS A 71 -10.34 -9.28 7.02
CA CYS A 71 -9.24 -9.82 7.82
C CYS A 71 -9.32 -9.41 9.29
N TYR A 72 -8.72 -10.22 10.17
CA TYR A 72 -8.65 -9.99 11.59
C TYR A 72 -7.35 -9.29 11.97
N VAL A 73 -7.47 -8.21 12.72
CA VAL A 73 -6.33 -7.54 13.34
C VAL A 73 -6.46 -7.56 14.85
N GLN A 74 -5.33 -7.68 15.53
CA GLN A 74 -5.27 -7.58 16.97
C GLN A 74 -4.54 -6.31 17.37
N ARG A 75 -5.14 -5.55 18.29
CA ARG A 75 -4.51 -4.36 18.86
C ARG A 75 -3.46 -4.78 19.88
N LEU A 76 -2.25 -4.24 19.77
CA LEU A 76 -1.09 -4.66 20.56
C LEU A 76 -1.22 -4.35 22.05
N ARG A 77 -1.86 -3.23 22.40
CA ARG A 77 -1.89 -2.72 23.80
C ARG A 77 -2.79 -3.55 24.73
N ASP A 78 -3.91 -4.07 24.22
CA ASP A 78 -4.99 -4.67 25.00
C ASP A 78 -5.42 -6.04 24.47
N GLY A 79 -4.85 -6.49 23.34
CA GLY A 79 -5.16 -7.78 22.74
C GLY A 79 -6.53 -7.84 22.07
N GLU A 80 -7.26 -6.73 21.97
CA GLU A 80 -8.59 -6.73 21.35
C GLU A 80 -8.51 -7.02 19.86
N SER A 81 -9.36 -7.92 19.38
CA SER A 81 -9.46 -8.29 17.97
C SER A 81 -10.58 -7.55 17.26
N PHE A 82 -10.35 -7.20 16.00
CA PHE A 82 -11.31 -6.52 15.13
C PHE A 82 -11.32 -7.15 13.75
N ILE A 83 -12.50 -7.19 13.13
CA ILE A 83 -12.67 -7.48 11.71
C ILE A 83 -12.48 -6.17 10.95
N LEU A 84 -11.46 -6.13 10.09
CA LEU A 84 -11.21 -4.99 9.23
C LEU A 84 -12.34 -4.80 8.22
N LYS A 85 -12.74 -3.55 8.05
CA LYS A 85 -13.65 -3.12 7.00
C LYS A 85 -12.96 -2.24 5.97
N ARG A 86 -12.00 -1.43 6.41
CA ARG A 86 -11.26 -0.54 5.51
C ARG A 86 -9.91 -0.13 6.08
N CYS A 87 -8.93 -0.04 5.19
CA CYS A 87 -7.67 0.65 5.42
C CYS A 87 -7.71 1.99 4.66
N LEU A 88 -7.38 3.09 5.33
CA LEU A 88 -7.26 4.40 4.71
C LEU A 88 -5.83 4.88 4.87
N ILE A 89 -5.16 5.11 3.74
CA ILE A 89 -3.79 5.63 3.71
C ILE A 89 -3.86 7.13 3.38
N GLN A 90 -3.26 7.95 4.22
CA GLN A 90 -2.93 9.33 3.91
C GLN A 90 -1.53 9.37 3.29
N PHE A 91 -1.42 9.96 2.11
CA PHE A 91 -0.17 10.07 1.36
C PHE A 91 0.39 11.51 1.38
N ASP A 92 1.71 11.64 1.20
CA ASP A 92 2.33 12.90 0.81
C ASP A 92 2.18 13.17 -0.70
N GLU A 93 2.68 14.33 -1.16
CA GLU A 93 2.63 14.71 -2.58
C GLU A 93 3.40 13.76 -3.49
N ALA A 94 4.42 13.08 -2.95
CA ALA A 94 5.23 12.09 -3.67
C ALA A 94 4.63 10.68 -3.61
N GLY A 95 3.45 10.50 -3.01
CA GLY A 95 2.76 9.22 -2.88
C GLY A 95 3.32 8.28 -1.82
N ASN A 96 4.13 8.76 -0.87
CA ASN A 96 4.57 7.97 0.27
C ASN A 96 3.50 7.96 1.37
N PRO A 97 3.26 6.83 2.05
CA PRO A 97 2.30 6.77 3.14
C PRO A 97 2.81 7.52 4.37
N LEU A 98 1.98 8.40 4.92
CA LEU A 98 2.25 9.14 6.16
C LEU A 98 1.55 8.46 7.34
N ILE A 99 0.24 8.22 7.19
CA ILE A 99 -0.61 7.67 8.25
C ILE A 99 -1.52 6.65 7.62
N ILE A 100 -1.64 5.48 8.25
CA ILE A 100 -2.60 4.46 7.85
C ILE A 100 -3.57 4.26 9.00
N THR A 101 -4.85 4.52 8.75
CA THR A 101 -5.93 4.39 9.71
C THR A 101 -6.76 3.16 9.39
N LEU A 102 -7.11 2.41 10.43
CA LEU A 102 -7.93 1.21 10.33
C LEU A 102 -9.36 1.51 10.78
N THR A 103 -10.32 1.02 10.01
CA THR A 103 -11.74 0.99 10.34
C THR A 103 -12.19 -0.46 10.40
N GLY A 104 -12.88 -0.83 11.49
CA GLY A 104 -13.28 -2.21 11.74
C GLY A 104 -14.44 -2.31 12.73
N VAL A 105 -14.77 -3.55 13.07
CA VAL A 105 -15.87 -3.94 13.97
C VAL A 105 -15.40 -5.06 14.91
N LYS A 106 -16.00 -5.22 16.09
CA LYS A 106 -15.71 -6.40 16.94
C LYS A 106 -16.50 -7.61 16.49
N THR A 107 -17.74 -7.39 16.04
CA THR A 107 -18.64 -8.43 15.51
C THR A 107 -19.22 -8.00 14.17
N ALA A 108 -19.68 -8.95 13.35
CA ALA A 108 -20.13 -8.65 11.98
C ALA A 108 -21.37 -7.73 11.91
N ASP A 109 -22.16 -7.66 12.98
CA ASP A 109 -23.41 -6.93 13.06
C ASP A 109 -23.25 -5.48 13.55
N GLU A 110 -22.03 -5.07 13.91
CA GLU A 110 -21.75 -3.73 14.40
C GLU A 110 -21.50 -2.72 13.27
N PRO A 111 -21.80 -1.43 13.49
CA PRO A 111 -21.38 -0.37 12.58
C PRO A 111 -19.84 -0.24 12.59
N ALA A 112 -19.25 -0.11 11.40
CA ALA A 112 -17.82 0.05 11.25
C ALA A 112 -17.34 1.40 11.83
N VAL A 113 -16.35 1.36 12.72
CA VAL A 113 -15.77 2.55 13.37
C VAL A 113 -14.27 2.59 13.17
N ARG A 114 -13.68 3.78 13.30
CA ARG A 114 -12.22 3.91 13.33
C ARG A 114 -11.68 3.22 14.59
N ILE A 115 -10.83 2.22 14.41
CA ILE A 115 -10.28 1.41 15.52
C ILE A 115 -8.87 1.84 15.95
N GLY A 116 -8.13 2.58 15.11
CA GLY A 116 -6.83 3.15 15.44
C GLY A 116 -5.92 3.35 14.22
N LYS A 117 -4.62 3.51 14.46
CA LYS A 117 -3.59 3.55 13.39
C LYS A 117 -2.99 2.16 13.19
N ILE A 118 -2.51 1.85 11.99
CA ILE A 118 -1.98 0.51 11.67
C ILE A 118 -0.84 0.06 12.59
N GLU A 119 -0.01 1.00 13.04
CA GLU A 119 1.16 0.74 13.90
C GLU A 119 0.77 0.19 15.28
N ASP A 120 -0.50 0.37 15.69
CA ASP A 120 -1.04 -0.17 16.94
C ASP A 120 -1.55 -1.62 16.81
N PHE A 121 -1.46 -2.22 15.60
CA PHE A 121 -2.09 -3.50 15.28
C PHE A 121 -1.15 -4.47 14.56
N VAL A 122 -1.41 -5.75 14.78
CA VAL A 122 -0.80 -6.87 14.05
C VAL A 122 -1.90 -7.59 13.26
N SER A 123 -1.59 -8.03 12.03
CA SER A 123 -2.46 -8.96 11.30
C SER A 123 -2.47 -10.31 12.01
N MET A 124 -3.66 -10.86 12.25
CA MET A 124 -3.79 -12.19 12.85
C MET A 124 -3.53 -13.31 11.83
N GLU A 125 -3.66 -13.03 10.53
CA GLU A 125 -3.38 -13.99 9.46
C GLU A 125 -1.89 -14.21 9.25
N THR A 126 -1.09 -13.14 9.33
CA THR A 126 0.33 -13.18 8.97
C THR A 126 1.26 -12.94 10.15
N GLY A 127 0.76 -12.36 11.25
CA GLY A 127 1.58 -11.91 12.37
C GLY A 127 2.39 -10.65 12.08
N TYR A 128 2.20 -10.00 10.93
CA TYR A 128 2.94 -8.78 10.59
C TYR A 128 2.35 -7.54 11.26
N GLN A 129 3.24 -6.70 11.79
CA GLN A 129 2.98 -5.32 12.16
C GLN A 129 3.58 -4.41 11.08
N ILE A 130 2.83 -3.42 10.62
CA ILE A 130 3.29 -2.47 9.59
C ILE A 130 3.55 -1.11 10.21
N LEU A 131 4.72 -0.55 9.89
CA LEU A 131 5.00 0.87 10.05
C LEU A 131 4.83 1.54 8.68
N PRO A 132 4.04 2.63 8.55
CA PRO A 132 3.82 3.29 7.26
C PRO A 132 5.13 3.64 6.54
N SER A 133 6.12 4.15 7.27
CA SER A 133 7.43 4.53 6.75
C SER A 133 8.23 3.38 6.13
N LEU A 134 7.91 2.13 6.49
CA LEU A 134 8.61 0.92 6.06
C LEU A 134 7.79 0.10 5.04
N ILE A 135 6.66 0.63 4.53
CA ILE A 135 5.77 -0.17 3.67
C ILE A 135 6.52 -0.72 2.45
N PHE A 136 7.39 0.08 1.83
CA PHE A 136 8.11 -0.31 0.62
C PHE A 136 9.26 -1.27 0.90
N ASP A 137 9.70 -1.40 2.15
CA ASP A 137 10.69 -2.39 2.56
C ASP A 137 10.10 -3.81 2.56
N LEU A 138 8.77 -3.93 2.61
CA LEU A 138 8.05 -5.21 2.54
C LEU A 138 7.95 -5.78 1.11
N LEU A 139 8.42 -5.05 0.10
CA LEU A 139 8.45 -5.56 -1.27
C LEU A 139 9.46 -6.72 -1.41
N PRO A 140 9.12 -7.76 -2.19
CA PRO A 140 10.00 -8.91 -2.40
C PRO A 140 11.31 -8.48 -3.09
N ASP A 141 12.42 -9.11 -2.72
CA ASP A 141 13.75 -8.82 -3.27
C ASP A 141 13.91 -9.23 -4.75
N ALA A 142 13.13 -10.21 -5.18
CA ALA A 142 12.99 -10.74 -6.54
C ALA A 142 11.75 -11.64 -6.62
#